data_AF-A0AAW1QN23-F1
#
_entry.id   AF-A0AAW1QN23-F1
#
_cell.length_a   1.000
_cell.length_b   1.000
_cell.length_c   1.000
_cell.angle_alpha   90.00
_cell.angle_beta   90.00
_cell.angle_gamma   90.00
#
_symmetry.space_group_name_H-M   'P 1'
#
loop_
_entity.id
_entity.type
_entity.pdbx_description
1 polymer ?
#
loop_
_entity_poly.entity_id
_entity_poly.type
_entity_poly.pdbx_seq_one_letter_code
_entity_poly.pdbx_strand_id
1 'polypeptide(L)'
;MASPYPTRTRGPRLDPAMDNTNDAEAPAPKRARRAAAPAEGEAGPSGSGPVRRPGATAGGRGRAARNWEVNEEEEDHMEQVTDHYRREEVKSREKLGVTEQEAEQLVAGVMRYMLFRQAQKPDQPVRREDIARQAMGKYQGMRMAGPIIARAQEKFAAEFGLEMKQMELHQAAMKSSKLTGSFNVTVAYVLRSILPTALLAFAYPNPEPLYALAIIIMSVIHLSGDSVSEVELWQQLEDLGLQKAGRQKAFKGTAQEQLQLLVKQRYLVEVTQGRGAEVERTYELGDNGSTAMNDERIKDFIKQVFDAPQEA
;
A
#
# COMPACT_ATOMS: atom_id res chain seq x y z
N MET A 1 25.52 -78.85 21.17
CA MET A 1 25.74 -79.33 19.78
C MET A 1 25.90 -78.12 18.87
N ALA A 2 27.09 -78.02 18.28
CA ALA A 2 27.53 -77.28 17.09
C ALA A 2 26.82 -75.99 16.61
N SER A 3 27.57 -74.87 16.66
CA SER A 3 27.68 -73.86 15.60
C SER A 3 28.44 -74.48 14.40
N PRO A 4 28.33 -74.03 13.11
CA PRO A 4 28.87 -72.74 12.67
C PRO A 4 28.24 -72.06 11.42
N TYR A 5 28.51 -70.76 11.25
CA TYR A 5 28.48 -70.02 9.96
C TYR A 5 29.53 -70.55 8.95
N PRO A 6 29.45 -70.24 7.63
CA PRO A 6 30.31 -69.16 7.10
C PRO A 6 29.82 -68.36 5.86
N THR A 7 30.18 -67.07 5.88
CA THR A 7 30.71 -66.14 4.85
C THR A 7 30.95 -66.54 3.39
N ARG A 8 30.76 -65.59 2.44
CA ARG A 8 31.77 -64.98 1.51
C ARG A 8 31.09 -64.16 0.38
N THR A 9 31.24 -62.83 0.28
CA THR A 9 32.30 -62.00 -0.37
C THR A 9 32.49 -62.14 -1.89
N ARG A 10 32.26 -61.06 -2.65
CA ARG A 10 33.21 -60.45 -3.63
C ARG A 10 32.61 -59.21 -4.32
N GLY A 11 33.24 -58.03 -4.18
CA GLY A 11 33.25 -56.97 -5.22
C GLY A 11 34.36 -57.28 -6.25
N PRO A 12 35.01 -56.29 -6.91
CA PRO A 12 34.61 -54.97 -7.43
C PRO A 12 34.96 -54.81 -8.95
N ARG A 13 34.66 -53.64 -9.59
CA ARG A 13 35.39 -52.99 -10.72
C ARG A 13 34.53 -51.85 -11.31
N LEU A 14 34.89 -50.56 -11.17
CA LEU A 14 35.85 -49.73 -11.95
C LEU A 14 35.43 -49.49 -13.43
N ASP A 15 34.79 -48.32 -13.67
CA ASP A 15 35.10 -47.19 -14.59
C ASP A 15 36.00 -47.45 -15.84
N PRO A 16 35.89 -46.71 -16.99
CA PRO A 16 35.91 -45.22 -17.00
C PRO A 16 35.31 -44.44 -18.22
N ALA A 17 35.29 -43.10 -18.02
CA ALA A 17 35.58 -41.98 -18.94
C ALA A 17 34.69 -41.63 -20.15
N MET A 18 34.27 -40.35 -20.19
CA MET A 18 34.43 -39.33 -21.26
C MET A 18 33.70 -38.07 -20.74
N ASP A 19 34.39 -37.11 -20.14
CA ASP A 19 35.09 -35.99 -20.78
C ASP A 19 34.23 -35.22 -21.79
N ASN A 20 33.74 -34.05 -21.39
CA ASN A 20 33.60 -32.92 -22.30
C ASN A 20 33.56 -31.61 -21.51
N THR A 21 34.70 -30.94 -21.55
CA THR A 21 34.90 -29.51 -21.38
C THR A 21 33.97 -28.70 -22.29
N ASN A 22 33.39 -27.63 -21.76
CA ASN A 22 33.43 -26.33 -22.44
C ASN A 22 33.07 -25.20 -21.48
N ASP A 23 34.09 -24.37 -21.27
CA ASP A 23 34.03 -23.01 -20.80
C ASP A 23 33.18 -22.11 -21.71
N ALA A 24 32.53 -21.10 -21.11
CA ALA A 24 32.32 -19.73 -21.63
C ALA A 24 31.13 -19.10 -20.87
N GLU A 25 31.38 -18.28 -19.85
CA GLU A 25 31.59 -16.83 -19.95
C GLU A 25 30.26 -16.04 -19.96
N ALA A 26 30.07 -15.27 -18.89
CA ALA A 26 28.92 -14.40 -18.65
C ALA A 26 29.00 -13.10 -19.46
N PRO A 27 27.87 -12.50 -19.88
CA PRO A 27 27.87 -11.11 -20.31
C PRO A 27 27.35 -10.15 -19.22
N ALA A 28 28.24 -9.26 -18.80
CA ALA A 28 27.95 -8.03 -18.07
C ALA A 28 27.38 -6.93 -19.01
N PRO A 29 26.82 -5.82 -18.48
CA PRO A 29 25.89 -4.93 -19.20
C PRO A 29 26.56 -3.85 -20.05
N LYS A 30 25.91 -3.48 -21.16
CA LYS A 30 26.32 -2.41 -22.07
C LYS A 30 26.15 -1.01 -21.44
N ARG A 31 27.28 -0.35 -21.17
CA ARG A 31 27.41 1.10 -20.98
C ARG A 31 27.43 1.81 -22.33
N ALA A 32 26.61 2.86 -22.50
CA ALA A 32 26.76 3.84 -23.56
C ALA A 32 27.56 5.06 -23.06
N ARG A 33 28.72 5.33 -23.69
CA ARG A 33 29.45 6.61 -23.70
C ARG A 33 28.98 7.38 -24.96
N ARG A 34 28.50 8.63 -24.88
CA ARG A 34 29.21 9.92 -24.76
C ARG A 34 29.89 10.39 -26.06
N ALA A 35 29.37 11.47 -26.66
CA ALA A 35 30.04 12.56 -27.40
C ALA A 35 28.95 13.63 -27.68
N ALA A 36 28.95 14.89 -27.20
CA ALA A 36 29.91 16.00 -27.13
C ALA A 36 30.04 16.82 -28.44
N ALA A 37 29.32 17.97 -28.46
CA ALA A 37 29.64 19.34 -28.97
C ALA A 37 30.10 19.52 -30.45
N PRO A 38 30.15 20.75 -31.06
CA PRO A 38 30.16 22.15 -30.53
C PRO A 38 29.16 23.15 -31.19
N ALA A 39 28.80 24.29 -30.57
CA ALA A 39 29.29 25.70 -30.66
C ALA A 39 29.20 26.32 -32.09
N GLU A 40 28.81 27.57 -32.41
CA GLU A 40 28.79 28.94 -31.84
C GLU A 40 27.66 29.74 -32.56
N GLY A 41 27.08 30.87 -32.10
CA GLY A 41 27.67 32.21 -32.01
C GLY A 41 26.61 33.34 -32.08
N GLU A 42 26.93 34.47 -31.41
CA GLU A 42 26.57 35.91 -31.66
C GLU A 42 25.09 36.37 -31.79
N ALA A 43 24.61 37.57 -31.41
CA ALA A 43 25.03 38.77 -30.66
C ALA A 43 23.76 39.66 -30.46
N GLY A 44 23.77 40.65 -29.54
CA GLY A 44 22.63 41.52 -29.13
C GLY A 44 22.14 42.57 -30.17
N PRO A 45 21.36 43.63 -29.80
CA PRO A 45 21.53 44.48 -28.59
C PRO A 45 20.24 45.02 -27.91
N SER A 46 20.49 45.92 -26.95
CA SER A 46 19.65 46.60 -25.95
C SER A 46 18.41 47.39 -26.42
N GLY A 47 17.39 47.46 -25.55
CA GLY A 47 16.35 48.49 -25.56
C GLY A 47 15.79 48.75 -24.15
N SER A 48 16.12 49.91 -23.60
CA SER A 48 15.71 50.47 -22.30
C SER A 48 14.38 51.25 -22.39
N GLY A 49 13.47 51.09 -21.42
CA GLY A 49 12.27 51.94 -21.26
C GLY A 49 11.30 51.42 -20.17
N PRO A 50 10.50 52.28 -19.51
CA PRO A 50 10.47 52.36 -18.05
C PRO A 50 9.30 51.67 -17.32
N VAL A 51 9.58 51.37 -16.04
CA VAL A 51 8.71 50.94 -14.96
C VAL A 51 7.49 51.86 -14.81
N ARG A 52 6.28 51.30 -14.93
CA ARG A 52 5.02 51.90 -14.45
C ARG A 52 4.49 51.08 -13.28
N ARG A 53 4.53 51.67 -12.08
CA ARG A 53 3.80 51.21 -10.88
C ARG A 53 2.31 51.55 -11.06
N PRO A 54 1.38 50.57 -11.00
CA PRO A 54 -0.02 50.86 -10.73
C PRO A 54 -0.19 51.05 -9.22
N GLY A 55 -0.86 52.15 -8.88
CA GLY A 55 -1.05 52.66 -7.53
C GLY A 55 -1.76 51.70 -6.58
N ALA A 56 -1.42 51.88 -5.31
CA ALA A 56 -2.10 51.30 -4.17
C ALA A 56 -3.57 51.75 -4.16
N THR A 57 -4.46 50.85 -4.55
CA THR A 57 -5.85 50.87 -4.09
C THR A 57 -5.89 50.09 -2.79
N ALA A 58 -6.01 50.82 -1.69
CA ALA A 58 -6.39 50.29 -0.41
C ALA A 58 -7.83 49.75 -0.53
N GLY A 59 -7.95 48.43 -0.65
CA GLY A 59 -9.23 47.75 -0.76
C GLY A 59 -9.11 46.32 -0.27
N GLY A 60 -9.54 46.10 0.98
CA GLY A 60 -10.05 44.81 1.46
C GLY A 60 -9.19 43.57 1.24
N ARG A 61 -8.05 43.45 1.92
CA ARG A 61 -7.58 42.11 2.33
C ARG A 61 -8.32 41.71 3.61
N GLY A 62 -9.62 41.49 3.47
CA GLY A 62 -10.33 40.56 4.33
C GLY A 62 -9.78 39.17 4.01
N ARG A 63 -8.65 38.83 4.63
CA ARG A 63 -8.17 37.46 4.68
C ARG A 63 -9.25 36.75 5.49
N ALA A 64 -10.23 36.15 4.81
CA ALA A 64 -11.15 35.22 5.42
C ALA A 64 -10.27 34.19 6.13
N ALA A 65 -10.12 34.35 7.44
CA ALA A 65 -9.76 33.26 8.32
C ALA A 65 -10.91 32.28 8.10
N ARG A 66 -10.71 31.36 7.15
CA ARG A 66 -11.66 30.30 6.89
C ARG A 66 -11.62 29.49 8.16
N ASN A 67 -12.67 29.63 8.97
CA ASN A 67 -12.85 28.83 10.17
C ASN A 67 -12.97 27.39 9.67
N TRP A 68 -11.88 26.64 9.70
CA TRP A 68 -11.92 25.21 9.43
C TRP A 68 -12.56 24.64 10.68
N GLU A 69 -13.87 24.35 10.62
CA GLU A 69 -14.52 23.58 11.67
C GLU A 69 -13.93 22.18 11.62
N VAL A 70 -12.89 21.99 12.43
CA VAL A 70 -12.34 20.68 12.74
C VAL A 70 -13.31 20.06 13.74
N ASN A 71 -13.78 18.84 13.46
CA ASN A 71 -14.58 18.09 14.40
C ASN A 71 -13.70 17.74 15.61
N GLU A 72 -14.13 18.10 16.82
CA GLU A 72 -13.43 17.80 18.07
C GLU A 72 -13.10 16.30 18.18
N GLU A 73 -14.00 15.43 17.71
CA GLU A 73 -13.79 13.97 17.72
C GLU A 73 -12.63 13.53 16.81
N GLU A 74 -12.41 14.21 15.67
CA GLU A 74 -11.31 13.90 14.75
C GLU A 74 -9.97 14.40 15.28
N GLU A 75 -9.97 15.53 15.99
CA GLU A 75 -8.79 16.07 16.67
C GLU A 75 -8.36 15.17 17.83
N ASP A 76 -9.32 14.78 18.68
CA ASP A 76 -9.10 13.82 19.77
C ASP A 76 -8.58 12.48 19.25
N HIS A 77 -9.12 11.98 18.14
CA HIS A 77 -8.65 10.75 17.52
C HIS A 77 -7.18 10.87 17.05
N MET A 78 -6.81 11.98 16.42
CA MET A 78 -5.43 12.23 15.99
C MET A 78 -4.45 12.26 17.17
N GLU A 79 -4.84 12.92 18.26
CA GLU A 79 -4.03 12.97 19.48
C GLU A 79 -3.87 11.57 20.08
N GLN A 80 -4.97 10.82 20.22
CA GLN A 80 -4.97 9.45 20.74
C GLN A 80 -4.08 8.51 19.92
N VAL A 81 -4.13 8.58 18.59
CA VAL A 81 -3.29 7.76 17.71
C VAL A 81 -1.81 8.14 17.87
N THR A 82 -1.50 9.43 17.93
CA THR A 82 -0.13 9.92 18.11
C THR A 82 0.44 9.46 19.46
N ASP A 83 -0.36 9.57 20.52
CA ASP A 83 -0.01 9.14 21.87
C ASP A 83 0.21 7.63 21.97
N HIS A 84 -0.62 6.85 21.29
CA HIS A 84 -0.47 5.39 21.21
C HIS A 84 0.92 5.02 20.65
N TYR A 85 1.32 5.61 19.52
CA TYR A 85 2.63 5.31 18.93
C TYR A 85 3.80 5.85 19.75
N ARG A 86 3.64 6.98 20.42
CA ARG A 86 4.65 7.50 21.37
C ARG A 86 4.92 6.51 22.50
N ARG A 87 3.87 5.89 23.06
CA ARG A 87 4.02 4.88 24.12
C ARG A 87 4.67 3.59 23.60
N GLU A 88 4.32 3.15 22.40
CA GLU A 88 4.93 1.96 21.78
C GLU A 88 6.42 2.17 21.44
N GLU A 89 6.80 3.37 20.99
CA GLU A 89 8.20 3.75 20.77
C GLU A 89 9.01 3.61 22.06
N VAL A 90 8.55 4.22 23.16
CA VAL A 90 9.24 4.21 24.45
C VAL A 90 9.47 2.77 24.95
N LYS A 91 8.48 1.89 24.83
CA LYS A 91 8.62 0.46 25.19
C LYS A 91 9.63 -0.29 24.33
N SER A 92 9.83 0.15 23.09
CA SER A 92 10.70 -0.52 22.12
C SER A 92 12.13 0.03 22.13
N ARG A 93 12.32 1.26 22.61
CA ARG A 93 13.59 2.01 22.60
C ARG A 93 14.72 1.28 23.32
N GLU A 94 14.43 0.61 24.42
CA GLU A 94 15.42 -0.14 25.23
C GLU A 94 16.08 -1.31 24.48
N LYS A 95 15.49 -1.74 23.35
CA LYS A 95 15.97 -2.88 22.57
C LYS A 95 16.96 -2.47 21.48
N LEU A 96 17.32 -1.19 21.39
CA LEU A 96 18.24 -0.67 20.38
C LEU A 96 19.71 -0.92 20.78
N GLY A 97 20.38 -1.84 20.08
CA GLY A 97 21.82 -2.09 20.22
C GLY A 97 22.71 -1.24 19.29
N VAL A 98 22.27 -0.02 18.92
CA VAL A 98 23.00 0.91 18.04
C VAL A 98 23.06 2.30 18.65
N THR A 99 23.94 3.15 18.14
CA THR A 99 24.00 4.55 18.57
C THR A 99 22.72 5.29 18.18
N GLU A 100 22.39 6.36 18.90
CA GLU A 100 21.19 7.15 18.63
C GLU A 100 21.21 7.76 17.21
N GLN A 101 22.39 8.21 16.77
CA GLN A 101 22.58 8.75 15.42
C GLN A 101 22.35 7.70 14.33
N GLU A 102 22.81 6.47 14.53
CA GLU A 102 22.56 5.36 13.58
C GLU A 102 21.08 4.98 13.57
N ALA A 103 20.42 4.95 14.74
CA ALA A 103 18.99 4.69 14.82
C ALA A 103 18.19 5.73 14.02
N GLU A 104 18.53 7.01 14.15
CA GLU A 104 17.87 8.08 13.39
C GLU A 104 18.06 7.94 11.87
N GLN A 105 19.25 7.54 11.41
CA GLN A 105 19.47 7.29 9.98
C GLN A 105 18.61 6.14 9.45
N LEU A 106 18.47 5.07 10.23
CA LEU A 106 17.61 3.93 9.88
C LEU A 106 16.13 4.32 9.86
N VAL A 107 15.68 5.10 10.84
CA VAL A 107 14.31 5.63 10.91
C VAL A 107 14.02 6.52 9.71
N ALA A 108 14.92 7.45 9.38
CA ALA A 108 14.80 8.29 8.18
C ALA A 108 14.75 7.45 6.88
N GLY A 109 15.50 6.35 6.84
CA GLY A 109 15.44 5.36 5.75
C GLY A 109 14.07 4.70 5.62
N VAL A 110 13.48 4.24 6.73
CA VAL A 110 12.12 3.66 6.77
C VAL A 110 11.09 4.70 6.31
N MET A 111 11.14 5.91 6.87
CA MET A 111 10.17 6.95 6.55
C MET A 111 10.22 7.32 5.07
N ARG A 112 11.43 7.55 4.54
CA ARG A 112 11.63 7.84 3.12
C ARG A 112 11.11 6.73 2.22
N TYR A 113 11.39 5.46 2.57
CA TYR A 113 10.92 4.32 1.80
C TYR A 113 9.40 4.23 1.76
N MET A 114 8.73 4.39 2.91
CA MET A 114 7.28 4.35 3.01
C MET A 114 6.62 5.48 2.22
N LEU A 115 7.13 6.72 2.33
CA LEU A 115 6.62 7.86 1.56
C LEU A 115 6.77 7.64 0.05
N PHE A 116 7.92 7.13 -0.42
CA PHE A 116 8.09 6.81 -1.84
C PHE A 116 7.19 5.67 -2.32
N ARG A 117 6.95 4.67 -1.47
CA ARG A 117 6.02 3.58 -1.79
C ARG A 117 4.59 4.09 -1.91
N GLN A 118 4.13 4.94 -0.98
CA GLN A 118 2.80 5.55 -1.06
C GLN A 118 2.64 6.38 -2.34
N ALA A 119 3.66 7.16 -2.72
CA ALA A 119 3.61 7.96 -3.95
C ALA A 119 3.57 7.10 -5.23
N GLN A 120 4.21 5.92 -5.24
CA GLN A 120 4.21 5.00 -6.39
C GLN A 120 2.96 4.11 -6.46
N LYS A 121 2.48 3.66 -5.29
CA LYS A 121 1.40 2.70 -5.13
C LYS A 121 0.55 3.10 -3.91
N PRO A 122 -0.36 4.07 -4.07
CA PRO A 122 -1.18 4.57 -2.99
C PRO A 122 -1.98 3.45 -2.32
N ASP A 123 -2.01 3.46 -1.00
CA ASP A 123 -2.81 2.60 -0.13
C ASP A 123 -2.51 1.09 -0.24
N GLN A 124 -1.42 0.71 -0.92
CA GLN A 124 -0.99 -0.69 -1.01
C GLN A 124 -0.08 -1.05 0.18
N PRO A 125 -0.39 -2.14 0.92
CA PRO A 125 0.43 -2.56 2.05
C PRO A 125 1.86 -2.94 1.64
N VAL A 126 2.83 -2.51 2.44
CA VAL A 126 4.27 -2.80 2.28
C VAL A 126 4.69 -3.84 3.31
N ARG A 127 5.25 -4.97 2.86
CA ARG A 127 5.64 -6.06 3.76
C ARG A 127 6.75 -5.61 4.70
N ARG A 128 6.69 -6.07 5.96
CA ARG A 128 7.73 -5.81 6.97
C ARG A 128 9.13 -6.19 6.48
N GLU A 129 9.24 -7.31 5.78
CA GLU A 129 10.49 -7.82 5.20
C GLU A 129 11.09 -6.86 4.18
N ASP A 130 10.25 -6.22 3.36
CA ASP A 130 10.69 -5.25 2.35
C ASP A 130 11.16 -3.95 3.00
N ILE A 131 10.48 -3.52 4.06
CA ILE A 131 10.90 -2.36 4.88
C ILE A 131 12.25 -2.65 5.52
N ALA A 132 12.40 -3.81 6.16
CA ALA A 132 13.66 -4.24 6.75
C ALA A 132 14.77 -4.29 5.69
N ARG A 133 14.49 -4.84 4.51
CA ARG A 133 15.45 -4.94 3.42
C ARG A 133 15.94 -3.59 2.92
N GLN A 134 15.01 -2.70 2.62
CA GLN A 134 15.36 -1.44 1.99
C GLN A 134 15.94 -0.41 2.98
N ALA A 135 15.43 -0.39 4.21
CA ALA A 135 15.84 0.60 5.19
C ALA A 135 17.03 0.14 6.05
N MET A 136 17.17 -1.16 6.31
CA MET A 136 18.15 -1.67 7.27
C MET A 136 19.32 -2.39 6.62
N GLY A 137 19.22 -2.83 5.36
CA GLY A 137 20.32 -3.43 4.60
C GLY A 137 21.13 -4.45 5.41
N LYS A 138 22.37 -4.10 5.79
CA LYS A 138 23.26 -4.95 6.60
C LYS A 138 22.73 -5.33 8.00
N TYR A 139 21.73 -4.62 8.52
CA TYR A 139 21.12 -4.87 9.85
C TYR A 139 19.83 -5.71 9.80
N GLN A 140 19.43 -6.21 8.64
CA GLN A 140 18.19 -6.99 8.47
C GLN A 140 18.06 -8.20 9.42
N GLY A 141 19.18 -8.83 9.79
CA GLY A 141 19.20 -10.00 10.68
C GLY A 141 19.24 -9.67 12.17
N MET A 142 19.41 -8.40 12.55
CA MET A 142 19.35 -7.99 13.95
C MET A 142 17.88 -7.79 14.37
N ARG A 143 17.56 -8.08 15.64
CA ARG A 143 16.24 -7.85 16.26
C ARG A 143 15.88 -6.36 16.42
N MET A 144 16.25 -5.54 15.46
CA MET A 144 16.21 -4.07 15.46
C MET A 144 15.08 -3.52 14.58
N ALA A 145 14.54 -4.35 13.68
CA ALA A 145 13.46 -3.93 12.79
C ALA A 145 12.21 -3.46 13.54
N GLY A 146 11.86 -4.10 14.66
CA GLY A 146 10.72 -3.69 15.48
C GLY A 146 10.90 -2.28 16.06
N PRO A 147 11.95 -2.04 16.87
CA PRO A 147 12.20 -0.72 17.45
C PRO A 147 12.33 0.42 16.44
N ILE A 148 13.02 0.19 15.31
CA ILE A 148 13.16 1.21 14.25
C ILE A 148 11.81 1.51 13.60
N ILE A 149 10.98 0.50 13.34
CA ILE A 149 9.63 0.70 12.81
C ILE A 149 8.76 1.46 13.82
N ALA A 150 8.79 1.09 15.10
CA ALA A 150 8.02 1.78 16.13
C ALA A 150 8.36 3.27 16.23
N ARG A 151 9.67 3.61 16.19
CA ARG A 151 10.12 5.01 16.16
C ARG A 151 9.73 5.74 14.86
N ALA A 152 9.68 5.03 13.73
CA ALA A 152 9.16 5.60 12.48
C ALA A 152 7.64 5.84 12.54
N GLN A 153 6.87 4.93 13.14
CA GLN A 153 5.41 5.08 13.31
C GLN A 153 5.08 6.32 14.16
N GLU A 154 5.81 6.52 15.27
CA GLU A 154 5.67 7.71 16.11
C GLU A 154 5.98 9.00 15.33
N LYS A 155 7.12 9.06 14.61
CA LYS A 155 7.48 10.23 13.82
C LYS A 155 6.50 10.52 12.68
N PHE A 156 5.93 9.49 12.06
CA PHE A 156 4.89 9.70 11.06
C PHE A 156 3.65 10.36 11.66
N ALA A 157 3.21 9.89 12.82
CA ALA A 157 2.04 10.47 13.48
C ALA A 157 2.33 11.91 13.93
N ALA A 158 3.45 12.12 14.63
CA ALA A 158 3.79 13.40 15.23
C ALA A 158 4.22 14.49 14.23
N GLU A 159 4.99 14.14 13.19
CA GLU A 159 5.57 15.14 12.26
C GLU A 159 4.78 15.27 10.95
N PHE A 160 4.09 14.21 10.50
CA PHE A 160 3.42 14.18 9.19
C PHE A 160 1.89 14.09 9.29
N GLY A 161 1.31 13.84 10.46
CA GLY A 161 -0.12 13.54 10.56
C GLY A 161 -0.50 12.27 9.79
N LEU A 162 0.43 11.30 9.74
CA LEU A 162 0.26 10.02 9.07
C LEU A 162 0.36 8.88 10.09
N GLU A 163 -0.58 7.95 10.04
CA GLU A 163 -0.48 6.68 10.73
C GLU A 163 0.21 5.67 9.81
N MET A 164 1.29 5.05 10.30
CA MET A 164 1.86 3.85 9.69
C MET A 164 1.23 2.61 10.34
N LYS A 165 0.04 2.24 9.87
CA LYS A 165 -0.80 1.19 10.45
C LYS A 165 -0.26 -0.19 10.11
N GLN A 166 -0.12 -1.05 11.12
CA GLN A 166 0.19 -2.46 10.94
C GLN A 166 -1.06 -3.22 10.48
N MET A 167 -0.89 -4.15 9.54
CA MET A 167 -1.94 -5.00 8.99
C MET A 167 -1.45 -6.44 8.88
N GLU A 168 -2.36 -7.38 9.05
CA GLU A 168 -2.10 -8.80 8.91
C GLU A 168 -2.60 -9.27 7.54
N LEU A 169 -1.67 -9.49 6.62
CA LEU A 169 -2.02 -10.04 5.32
C LEU A 169 -2.31 -11.53 5.49
N HIS A 170 -3.59 -11.86 5.59
CA HIS A 170 -4.06 -13.20 5.28
C HIS A 170 -3.81 -13.45 3.79
N GLN A 171 -3.07 -14.52 3.48
CA GLN A 171 -3.02 -15.01 2.11
C GLN A 171 -4.44 -15.42 1.72
N ALA A 172 -4.84 -15.13 0.48
CA ALA A 172 -6.14 -15.56 -0.05
C ALA A 172 -6.30 -17.05 0.26
N ALA A 173 -7.25 -17.36 1.15
CA ALA A 173 -7.48 -18.71 1.57
C ALA A 173 -8.03 -19.47 0.36
N MET A 174 -7.22 -20.32 -0.27
CA MET A 174 -7.81 -21.45 -0.97
C MET A 174 -8.51 -22.27 0.11
N LYS A 175 -9.84 -22.18 0.22
CA LYS A 175 -10.66 -23.04 1.09
C LYS A 175 -10.69 -24.48 0.55
N SER A 176 -9.54 -25.02 0.17
CA SER A 176 -9.39 -26.40 -0.31
C SER A 176 -8.69 -27.21 0.78
N SER A 177 -9.48 -28.12 1.38
CA SER A 177 -9.07 -29.24 2.22
C SER A 177 -8.99 -28.99 3.74
N LYS A 178 -9.65 -29.92 4.46
CA LYS A 178 -9.59 -30.20 5.91
C LYS A 178 -8.17 -30.54 6.38
N LEU A 179 -7.23 -29.61 6.31
CA LEU A 179 -5.99 -29.69 7.07
C LEU A 179 -5.76 -28.34 7.75
N THR A 180 -5.48 -28.42 9.04
CA THR A 180 -4.92 -27.37 9.90
C THR A 180 -3.58 -26.89 9.31
N GLY A 181 -3.64 -26.15 8.22
CA GLY A 181 -2.50 -25.51 7.59
C GLY A 181 -2.27 -24.17 8.25
N SER A 182 -1.11 -24.01 8.88
CA SER A 182 -0.65 -22.74 9.44
C SER A 182 -0.85 -21.62 8.41
N PHE A 183 -1.81 -20.73 8.62
CA PHE A 183 -1.91 -19.49 7.86
C PHE A 183 -0.61 -18.72 8.11
N ASN A 184 0.23 -18.57 7.09
CA ASN A 184 1.39 -17.70 7.19
C ASN A 184 0.89 -16.24 7.17
N VAL A 185 0.54 -15.73 8.35
CA VAL A 185 0.17 -14.33 8.54
C VAL A 185 1.39 -13.47 8.24
N THR A 186 1.29 -12.65 7.19
CA THR A 186 2.39 -11.76 6.80
C THR A 186 2.09 -10.36 7.29
N VAL A 187 2.96 -9.82 8.15
CA VAL A 187 2.81 -8.45 8.63
C VAL A 187 3.20 -7.46 7.54
N ALA A 188 2.30 -6.52 7.26
CA ALA A 188 2.52 -5.40 6.36
C ALA A 188 2.12 -4.08 7.01
N TYR A 189 2.49 -2.98 6.39
CA TYR A 189 2.21 -1.64 6.86
C TYR A 189 1.65 -0.79 5.72
N VAL A 190 0.69 0.08 6.05
CA VAL A 190 0.13 1.07 5.13
C VAL A 190 0.24 2.46 5.77
N LEU A 191 0.43 3.50 4.94
CA LEU A 191 0.33 4.88 5.41
C LEU A 191 -1.10 5.37 5.25
N ARG A 192 -1.66 5.95 6.29
CA ARG A 192 -2.99 6.56 6.29
C ARG A 192 -2.90 7.95 6.89
N SER A 193 -3.77 8.86 6.48
CA SER A 193 -3.85 10.16 7.15
C SER A 193 -4.69 10.05 8.42
N ILE A 194 -4.21 10.68 9.48
CA ILE A 194 -4.96 10.93 10.72
C ILE A 194 -5.36 12.40 10.84
N LEU A 195 -5.16 13.18 9.79
CA LEU A 195 -5.58 14.57 9.75
C LEU A 195 -7.11 14.65 9.66
N PRO A 196 -7.73 15.70 10.22
CA PRO A 196 -9.17 15.87 10.18
C PRO A 196 -9.63 16.06 8.74
N THR A 197 -10.86 15.63 8.46
CA THR A 197 -11.40 15.58 7.09
C THR A 197 -11.41 16.97 6.44
N ALA A 198 -11.66 18.01 7.23
CA ALA A 198 -11.60 19.41 6.77
C ALA A 198 -10.23 19.82 6.22
N LEU A 199 -9.13 19.36 6.84
CA LEU A 199 -7.76 19.62 6.38
C LEU A 199 -7.44 18.81 5.12
N LEU A 200 -7.91 17.55 5.06
CA LEU A 200 -7.74 16.70 3.89
C LEU A 200 -8.48 17.24 2.68
N ALA A 201 -9.73 17.66 2.82
CA ALA A 201 -10.52 18.25 1.74
C ALA A 201 -9.89 19.54 1.20
N PHE A 202 -9.22 20.31 2.05
CA PHE A 202 -8.46 21.48 1.62
C PHE A 202 -7.23 21.10 0.77
N ALA A 203 -6.49 20.07 1.19
CA ALA A 203 -5.30 19.60 0.46
C ALA A 203 -5.67 18.83 -0.83
N TYR A 204 -6.79 18.11 -0.82
CA TYR A 204 -7.28 17.23 -1.88
C TYR A 204 -8.77 17.51 -2.16
N PRO A 205 -9.08 18.61 -2.86
CA PRO A 205 -10.47 19.06 -3.05
C PRO A 205 -11.30 18.18 -3.98
N ASN A 206 -10.68 17.28 -4.74
CA ASN A 206 -11.37 16.40 -5.68
C ASN A 206 -11.25 14.96 -5.22
N PRO A 207 -12.35 14.30 -4.81
CA PRO A 207 -12.32 12.89 -4.44
C PRO A 207 -11.94 12.04 -5.66
N GLU A 208 -11.05 11.08 -5.47
CA GLU A 208 -10.66 10.17 -6.53
C GLU A 208 -11.84 9.27 -6.92
N PRO A 209 -12.18 9.11 -8.22
CA PRO A 209 -13.27 8.26 -8.68
C PRO A 209 -13.19 6.81 -8.18
N LEU A 210 -11.98 6.33 -7.88
CA LEU A 210 -11.74 5.03 -7.27
C LEU A 210 -12.42 4.88 -5.90
N TYR A 211 -12.41 5.92 -5.06
CA TYR A 211 -13.03 5.89 -3.74
C TYR A 211 -14.56 5.81 -3.86
N ALA A 212 -15.17 6.54 -4.80
CA ALA A 212 -16.60 6.43 -5.07
C ALA A 212 -16.99 5.00 -5.50
N LEU A 213 -16.21 4.41 -6.42
CA LEU A 213 -16.40 3.02 -6.82
C LEU A 213 -16.22 2.05 -5.65
N ALA A 214 -15.24 2.27 -4.78
CA ALA A 214 -15.02 1.46 -3.59
C ALA A 214 -16.24 1.48 -2.67
N ILE A 215 -16.81 2.66 -2.41
CA ILE A 215 -17.99 2.82 -1.56
C ILE A 215 -19.19 2.05 -2.13
N ILE A 216 -19.40 2.13 -3.45
CA ILE A 216 -20.48 1.38 -4.14
C ILE A 216 -20.29 -0.13 -3.95
N ILE A 217 -19.10 -0.66 -4.24
CA ILE A 217 -18.82 -2.10 -4.14
C ILE A 217 -18.92 -2.58 -2.68
N MET A 218 -18.42 -1.80 -1.72
CA MET A 218 -18.54 -2.14 -0.29
C MET A 218 -20.01 -2.15 0.15
N SER A 219 -20.83 -1.22 -0.35
CA SER A 219 -22.27 -1.18 -0.07
C SER A 219 -22.99 -2.40 -0.65
N VAL A 220 -22.65 -2.80 -1.87
CA VAL A 220 -23.15 -4.04 -2.50
C VAL A 220 -22.82 -5.26 -1.63
N ILE A 221 -21.56 -5.40 -1.21
CA ILE A 221 -21.15 -6.53 -0.36
C ILE A 221 -21.91 -6.54 0.96
N HIS A 222 -22.10 -5.36 1.58
CA HIS A 222 -22.86 -5.23 2.82
C HIS A 222 -24.33 -5.65 2.63
N LEU A 223 -24.95 -5.25 1.52
CA LEU A 223 -26.33 -5.62 1.18
C LEU A 223 -26.50 -7.12 0.85
N SER A 224 -25.46 -7.77 0.28
CA SER A 224 -25.45 -9.21 0.00
C SER A 224 -25.11 -10.09 1.21
N GLY A 225 -24.84 -9.51 2.40
CA GLY A 225 -24.56 -10.27 3.62
C GLY A 225 -23.07 -10.62 3.79
N ASP A 226 -22.21 -9.60 3.73
CA ASP A 226 -20.75 -9.63 3.98
C ASP A 226 -19.88 -10.31 2.91
N SER A 227 -20.50 -10.95 1.92
CA SER A 227 -19.80 -11.50 0.76
C SER A 227 -20.67 -11.47 -0.50
N VAL A 228 -20.04 -11.37 -1.67
CA VAL A 228 -20.73 -11.39 -2.97
C VAL A 228 -19.95 -12.25 -3.97
N SER A 229 -20.65 -13.01 -4.82
CA SER A 229 -19.99 -13.74 -5.91
C SER A 229 -19.53 -12.79 -7.01
N GLU A 230 -18.49 -13.15 -7.77
CA GLU A 230 -18.01 -12.32 -8.90
C GLU A 230 -19.13 -12.12 -9.93
N VAL A 231 -19.96 -13.14 -10.17
CA VAL A 231 -21.06 -13.06 -11.14
C VAL A 231 -22.12 -12.06 -10.69
N GLU A 232 -22.57 -12.16 -9.44
CA GLU A 232 -23.59 -11.26 -8.87
C GLU A 232 -23.07 -9.82 -8.78
N LEU A 233 -21.81 -9.63 -8.36
CA LEU A 233 -21.19 -8.31 -8.32
C LEU A 233 -21.19 -7.65 -9.70
N TRP A 234 -20.80 -8.37 -10.75
CA TRP A 234 -20.80 -7.80 -12.10
C TRP A 234 -22.19 -7.50 -12.63
N GLN A 235 -23.20 -8.33 -12.32
CA GLN A 235 -24.58 -8.04 -12.69
C GLN A 235 -25.05 -6.72 -12.08
N GLN A 236 -24.83 -6.52 -10.78
CA GLN A 236 -25.23 -5.28 -10.10
C GLN A 236 -24.43 -4.06 -10.59
N LEU A 237 -23.14 -4.22 -10.90
CA LEU A 237 -22.33 -3.15 -11.47
C LEU A 237 -22.76 -2.80 -12.91
N GLU A 238 -23.18 -3.78 -13.70
CA GLU A 238 -23.72 -3.58 -15.05
C GLU A 238 -25.04 -2.80 -15.02
N ASP A 239 -25.91 -3.07 -14.04
CA ASP A 239 -27.14 -2.29 -13.80
C ASP A 239 -26.84 -0.82 -13.48
N LEU A 240 -25.68 -0.53 -12.87
CA LEU A 240 -25.17 0.83 -12.64
C LEU A 240 -24.42 1.42 -13.86
N GLY A 241 -24.38 0.70 -14.98
CA GLY A 241 -23.71 1.11 -16.22
C GLY A 241 -22.20 0.83 -16.26
N LEU A 242 -21.67 0.08 -15.30
CA LEU A 242 -20.25 -0.26 -15.22
C LEU A 242 -19.96 -1.60 -15.90
N GLN A 243 -19.50 -1.52 -17.15
CA GLN A 243 -19.07 -2.70 -17.89
C GLN A 243 -17.70 -3.21 -17.45
N LYS A 244 -17.57 -4.54 -17.30
CA LYS A 244 -16.34 -5.23 -16.86
C LYS A 244 -15.09 -4.86 -17.66
N ALA A 245 -15.15 -5.01 -18.98
CA ALA A 245 -14.04 -4.75 -19.90
C ALA A 245 -14.12 -3.39 -20.60
N GLY A 246 -15.20 -2.63 -20.36
CA GLY A 246 -15.41 -1.32 -20.96
C GLY A 246 -14.48 -0.27 -20.36
N ARG A 247 -13.88 0.57 -21.19
CA ARG A 247 -13.14 1.75 -20.72
C ARG A 247 -14.16 2.79 -20.24
N GLN A 248 -14.05 3.20 -18.99
CA GLN A 248 -14.93 4.21 -18.43
C GLN A 248 -14.28 5.58 -18.46
N LYS A 249 -15.08 6.64 -18.60
CA LYS A 249 -14.58 8.03 -18.56
C LYS A 249 -14.15 8.42 -17.14
N ALA A 250 -14.80 7.82 -16.12
CA ALA A 250 -14.60 8.16 -14.72
C ALA A 250 -13.24 7.71 -14.17
N PHE A 251 -12.66 6.62 -14.67
CA PHE A 251 -11.40 6.09 -14.16
C PHE A 251 -10.42 5.69 -15.26
N LYS A 252 -9.13 5.67 -14.91
CA LYS A 252 -8.06 5.26 -15.84
C LYS A 252 -8.05 3.74 -15.96
N GLY A 253 -8.62 3.23 -17.04
CA GLY A 253 -8.63 1.79 -17.34
C GLY A 253 -10.02 1.20 -17.38
N THR A 254 -10.13 -0.10 -17.12
CA THR A 254 -11.41 -0.83 -17.05
C THR A 254 -11.93 -0.93 -15.62
N ALA A 255 -13.23 -1.22 -15.45
CA ALA A 255 -13.80 -1.44 -14.12
C ALA A 255 -13.15 -2.65 -13.43
N GLN A 256 -12.80 -3.69 -14.21
CA GLN A 256 -12.08 -4.84 -13.70
C GLN A 256 -10.68 -4.50 -13.18
N GLU A 257 -9.95 -3.61 -13.86
CA GLU A 257 -8.65 -3.12 -13.38
C GLU A 257 -8.78 -2.33 -12.07
N GLN A 258 -9.85 -1.53 -11.93
CA GLN A 258 -10.12 -0.82 -10.68
C GLN A 258 -10.50 -1.78 -9.55
N LEU A 259 -11.34 -2.79 -9.81
CA LEU A 259 -11.67 -3.82 -8.83
C LEU A 259 -10.40 -4.53 -8.34
N GLN A 260 -9.50 -4.90 -9.25
CA GLN A 260 -8.22 -5.53 -8.91
C GLN A 260 -7.28 -4.56 -8.17
N LEU A 261 -7.38 -3.26 -8.40
CA LEU A 261 -6.67 -2.26 -7.62
C LEU A 261 -7.20 -2.18 -6.18
N LEU A 262 -8.52 -2.22 -5.98
CA LEU A 262 -9.14 -2.27 -4.65
C LEU A 262 -8.75 -3.52 -3.86
N VAL A 263 -8.62 -4.67 -4.53
CA VAL A 263 -8.08 -5.90 -3.93
C VAL A 263 -6.61 -5.72 -3.49
N LYS A 264 -5.76 -5.12 -4.35
CA LYS A 264 -4.35 -4.84 -4.01
C LYS A 264 -4.21 -3.85 -2.86
N GLN A 265 -5.10 -2.87 -2.79
CA GLN A 265 -5.20 -1.89 -1.71
C GLN A 265 -5.94 -2.44 -0.48
N ARG A 266 -6.32 -3.72 -0.45
CA ARG A 266 -7.02 -4.36 0.67
C ARG A 266 -8.31 -3.66 1.11
N TYR A 267 -8.96 -2.93 0.20
CA TYR A 267 -10.36 -2.55 0.39
C TYR A 267 -11.26 -3.79 0.26
N LEU A 268 -10.83 -4.73 -0.60
CA LEU A 268 -11.50 -6.00 -0.84
C LEU A 268 -10.54 -7.18 -0.66
N VAL A 269 -11.08 -8.33 -0.31
CA VAL A 269 -10.38 -9.62 -0.31
C VAL A 269 -11.06 -10.52 -1.32
N GLU A 270 -10.27 -11.04 -2.26
CA GLU A 270 -10.73 -12.06 -3.21
C GLU A 270 -10.55 -13.44 -2.58
N VAL A 271 -11.67 -14.13 -2.37
CA VAL A 271 -11.72 -15.49 -1.85
C VAL A 271 -12.09 -16.43 -2.99
N THR A 272 -11.20 -17.38 -3.26
CA THR A 272 -11.36 -18.37 -4.31
C THR A 272 -11.80 -19.70 -3.70
N GLN A 273 -12.98 -20.20 -4.10
CA GLN A 273 -13.56 -21.45 -3.62
C GLN A 273 -13.63 -22.46 -4.78
N GLY A 274 -13.38 -23.74 -4.48
CA GLY A 274 -13.44 -24.82 -5.46
C GLY A 274 -12.08 -25.43 -5.84
N ARG A 275 -12.13 -26.55 -6.56
CA ARG A 275 -10.96 -27.30 -7.05
C ARG A 275 -11.21 -27.71 -8.51
N GLY A 276 -10.34 -27.30 -9.43
CA GLY A 276 -10.45 -27.69 -10.85
C GLY A 276 -11.05 -26.59 -11.73
N ALA A 277 -11.98 -26.96 -12.62
CA ALA A 277 -12.55 -26.05 -13.64
C ALA A 277 -13.68 -25.14 -13.12
N GLU A 278 -14.21 -25.42 -11.93
CA GLU A 278 -15.29 -24.65 -11.28
C GLU A 278 -14.69 -23.89 -10.09
N VAL A 279 -14.01 -22.79 -10.43
CA VAL A 279 -13.41 -21.88 -9.47
C VAL A 279 -14.38 -20.73 -9.28
N GLU A 280 -15.09 -20.74 -8.15
CA GLU A 280 -15.97 -19.65 -7.77
C GLU A 280 -15.15 -18.57 -7.06
N ARG A 281 -15.30 -17.32 -7.53
CA ARG A 281 -14.64 -16.16 -6.92
C ARG A 281 -15.68 -15.36 -6.18
N THR A 282 -15.37 -15.07 -4.92
CA THR A 282 -16.19 -14.29 -4.00
C THR A 282 -15.37 -13.11 -3.47
N TYR A 283 -16.02 -12.00 -3.19
CA TYR A 283 -15.40 -10.80 -2.65
C TYR A 283 -15.96 -10.49 -1.26
N GLU A 284 -15.06 -10.18 -0.33
CA GLU A 284 -15.35 -9.79 1.06
C GLU A 284 -14.67 -8.44 1.36
N LEU A 285 -15.10 -7.72 2.39
CA LEU A 285 -14.42 -6.50 2.84
C LEU A 285 -13.01 -6.84 3.37
N GLY A 286 -12.01 -6.08 2.93
CA GLY A 286 -10.66 -6.16 3.49
C GLY A 286 -10.41 -5.15 4.60
N ASP A 287 -9.28 -5.29 5.29
CA ASP A 287 -8.86 -4.44 6.41
C ASP A 287 -8.94 -2.92 6.14
N ASN A 288 -8.61 -2.47 4.91
CA ASN A 288 -8.75 -1.06 4.54
C ASN A 288 -10.23 -0.68 4.37
N GLY A 289 -11.04 -1.56 3.77
CA GLY A 289 -12.47 -1.37 3.58
C GLY A 289 -13.21 -1.27 4.91
N SER A 290 -13.02 -2.27 5.80
CA SER A 290 -13.66 -2.31 7.11
C SER A 290 -13.26 -1.14 8.02
N THR A 291 -12.05 -0.60 7.87
CA THR A 291 -11.68 0.60 8.64
C THR A 291 -12.27 1.88 8.04
N ALA A 292 -12.28 2.01 6.71
CA ALA A 292 -12.72 3.24 6.06
C ALA A 292 -14.25 3.43 6.13
N MET A 293 -14.98 2.33 5.96
CA MET A 293 -16.44 2.24 5.92
C MET A 293 -16.87 1.15 6.90
N ASN A 294 -17.13 1.54 8.15
CA ASN A 294 -17.80 0.66 9.10
C ASN A 294 -19.29 0.52 8.74
N ASP A 295 -19.96 -0.48 9.30
CA ASP A 295 -21.38 -0.77 9.01
C ASP A 295 -22.29 0.46 9.18
N GLU A 296 -22.00 1.32 10.14
CA GLU A 296 -22.76 2.55 10.40
C GLU A 296 -22.62 3.55 9.25
N ARG A 297 -21.39 3.82 8.81
CA ARG A 297 -21.13 4.72 7.66
C ARG A 297 -21.72 4.20 6.36
N ILE A 298 -21.68 2.87 6.15
CA ILE A 298 -22.34 2.25 4.98
C ILE A 298 -23.85 2.47 5.05
N LYS A 299 -24.47 2.22 6.21
CA LYS A 299 -25.90 2.45 6.41
C LYS A 299 -26.29 3.91 6.21
N ASP A 300 -25.51 4.84 6.73
CA ASP A 300 -25.80 6.26 6.60
C ASP A 300 -25.59 6.76 5.17
N PHE A 301 -24.59 6.24 4.46
CA PHE A 301 -24.45 6.48 3.01
C PHE A 301 -25.65 5.96 2.23
N ILE A 302 -26.09 4.72 2.50
CA ILE A 302 -27.26 4.13 1.85
C ILE A 302 -28.50 4.99 2.13
N LYS A 303 -28.77 5.35 3.39
CA LYS A 303 -29.88 6.25 3.73
C LYS A 303 -29.78 7.57 2.98
N GLN A 304 -28.61 8.21 2.94
CA GLN A 304 -28.43 9.47 2.23
C GLN A 304 -28.75 9.35 0.74
N VAL A 305 -28.35 8.26 0.09
CA VAL A 305 -28.62 8.03 -1.33
C VAL A 305 -30.11 7.77 -1.61
N PHE A 306 -30.79 7.04 -0.71
CA PHE A 306 -32.20 6.67 -0.90
C PHE A 306 -33.21 7.69 -0.34
N ASP A 307 -32.85 8.45 0.69
CA ASP A 307 -33.66 9.51 1.30
C ASP A 307 -33.42 10.89 0.65
N ALA A 308 -32.40 11.02 -0.22
CA ALA A 308 -32.20 12.25 -0.99
C ALA A 308 -33.45 12.52 -1.86
N PRO A 309 -34.03 13.73 -1.79
CA PRO A 309 -35.13 14.09 -2.68
C PRO A 309 -34.65 13.94 -4.12
N GLN A 310 -35.32 13.07 -4.87
CA GLN A 310 -35.10 12.92 -6.31
C GLN A 310 -35.45 14.28 -6.95
N GLU A 311 -34.45 15.11 -7.26
CA GLU A 311 -34.67 16.26 -8.12
C GLU A 311 -35.08 15.74 -9.50
N ALA A 312 -36.39 15.83 -9.77
CA ALA A 312 -37.05 15.45 -11.01
C ALA A 312 -36.87 16.52 -12.10
#